data_AF-A0A0N0K852-F1
#
_entry.id   AF-A0A0N0K852-F1
#
_cell.length_a   1.000
_cell.length_b   1.000
_cell.length_c   1.000
_cell.angle_alpha   90.00
_cell.angle_beta   90.00
_cell.angle_gamma   90.00
#
_symmetry.space_group_name_H-M   'P 1'
#
loop_
_entity.id
_entity.type
_entity.pdbx_description
1 polymer ?
#
loop_
_entity_poly.entity_id
_entity_poly.type
_entity_poly.pdbx_seq_one_letter_code
_entity_poly.pdbx_strand_id
1 'polypeptide(L)'
;MLDGPIKILVPTGSLGAGASEAEVRYGIAQGAHAIATDAGSTDSGAAYLALGMSKNNRGSVKRDLTLLMREAAAARIPLIVGSSGQAGGDRNVDWTRDIVVEVAAELGIRPRIALIYCEMEKATLKTFNADGKVQPLPPLGALEDATIDACDHIVAVMGAEPYIAALAAGADIILGGRTTDTAVLASYALWKGAPAGPAWHAAKVAECGGQCAVNRLEGAGVLISIGENGFEVEPLALSNRCSPDSVSAHMLYENSNPFLLTEPGGILDVTDAVYRQVSDRSVNVTGSIWRPQPYTVKLEGAGSRRFQTIMLIGIQDPLVLDKVDVFHDRMLAALYDRVHKTIGAAAGDFHISLRMYGWNAVSGERPPPGTPAPREIGVLFVATADSQEMASQIAKACNPYFFHFPIALDEELPSYGFAFTPADIDRGPVYEFLLNHVVELEDPMALARTKWIDLSEGGKA
;
A
#
# COMPACT_ATOMS: atom_id res chain seq x y z
N MET A 1 -8.09 8.21 33.85
CA MET A 1 -8.84 8.02 32.59
C MET A 1 -9.38 9.37 32.17
N LEU A 2 -9.52 9.63 30.87
CA LEU A 2 -10.11 10.89 30.38
C LEU A 2 -11.59 10.91 30.74
N ASP A 3 -12.11 12.08 31.15
CA ASP A 3 -13.54 12.28 31.46
C ASP A 3 -14.31 12.47 30.13
N GLY A 4 -14.51 11.39 29.37
CA GLY A 4 -15.24 11.41 28.10
C GLY A 4 -14.65 10.48 27.03
N PRO A 5 -15.27 10.45 25.82
CA PRO A 5 -14.80 9.61 24.73
C PRO A 5 -13.42 10.05 24.24
N ILE A 6 -12.58 9.08 23.89
CA ILE A 6 -11.25 9.32 23.33
C ILE A 6 -11.39 9.62 21.84
N LYS A 7 -11.11 10.87 21.50
CA LYS A 7 -11.20 11.38 20.12
C LYS A 7 -9.88 11.32 19.37
N ILE A 8 -9.86 10.69 18.20
CA ILE A 8 -8.70 10.61 17.28
C ILE A 8 -9.07 11.26 15.96
N LEU A 9 -8.27 12.25 15.54
CA LEU A 9 -8.39 12.89 14.24
C LEU A 9 -7.64 12.06 13.19
N VAL A 10 -8.35 11.58 12.17
CA VAL A 10 -7.74 10.98 10.98
C VAL A 10 -7.82 12.00 9.85
N PRO A 11 -6.72 12.69 9.49
CA PRO A 11 -6.78 13.85 8.62
C PRO A 11 -6.87 13.50 7.13
N THR A 12 -6.44 12.30 6.75
CA THR A 12 -6.42 11.74 5.40
C THR A 12 -6.24 10.23 5.48
N GLY A 13 -6.61 9.49 4.44
CA GLY A 13 -6.39 8.04 4.38
C GLY A 13 -4.94 7.63 4.08
N SER A 14 -4.09 8.56 3.63
CA SER A 14 -2.66 8.31 3.45
C SER A 14 -1.88 9.61 3.49
N LEU A 15 -0.78 9.66 4.24
CA LEU A 15 0.10 10.82 4.30
C LEU A 15 0.62 11.21 2.91
N GLY A 16 0.36 12.44 2.47
CA GLY A 16 0.70 12.93 1.14
C GLY A 16 -0.46 12.86 0.13
N ALA A 17 -1.62 12.30 0.52
CA ALA A 17 -2.84 12.33 -0.31
C ALA A 17 -3.57 13.67 -0.25
N GLY A 18 -3.19 14.58 0.66
CA GLY A 18 -3.70 15.95 0.70
C GLY A 18 -4.65 16.23 1.86
N ALA A 19 -4.10 16.42 3.05
CA ALA A 19 -4.87 16.88 4.21
C ALA A 19 -5.40 18.32 3.99
N SER A 20 -6.60 18.58 4.52
CA SER A 20 -7.27 19.88 4.45
C SER A 20 -7.11 20.65 5.75
N GLU A 21 -6.60 21.87 5.68
CA GLU A 21 -6.37 22.72 6.87
C GLU A 21 -7.67 23.02 7.63
N ALA A 22 -8.76 23.27 6.91
CA ALA A 22 -10.06 23.53 7.53
C ALA A 22 -10.60 22.29 8.27
N GLU A 23 -10.38 21.09 7.72
CA GLU A 23 -10.80 19.82 8.31
C GLU A 23 -9.99 19.48 9.56
N VAL A 24 -8.66 19.63 9.50
CA VAL A 24 -7.78 19.42 10.66
C VAL A 24 -8.16 20.37 11.79
N ARG A 25 -8.35 21.66 11.50
CA ARG A 25 -8.78 22.65 12.50
C ARG A 25 -10.15 22.34 13.09
N TYR A 26 -11.09 21.88 12.26
CA TYR A 26 -12.40 21.46 12.74
C TYR A 26 -12.27 20.34 13.77
N GLY A 27 -11.57 19.25 13.44
CA GLY A 27 -11.49 18.12 14.37
C GLY A 27 -10.68 18.43 15.63
N ILE A 28 -9.66 19.30 15.56
CA ILE A 28 -9.00 19.84 16.76
C ILE A 28 -9.99 20.64 17.61
N ALA A 29 -10.80 21.51 17.01
CA ALA A 29 -11.82 22.29 17.72
C ALA A 29 -12.91 21.40 18.34
N GLN A 30 -13.15 20.20 17.79
CA GLN A 30 -14.02 19.18 18.39
C GLN A 30 -13.38 18.41 19.56
N GLY A 31 -12.13 18.73 19.93
CA GLY A 31 -11.43 18.14 21.06
C GLY A 31 -10.68 16.86 20.73
N ALA A 32 -10.06 16.77 19.55
CA ALA A 32 -9.16 15.67 19.22
C ALA A 32 -8.01 15.56 20.26
N HIS A 33 -7.68 14.33 20.66
CA HIS A 33 -6.60 14.05 21.61
C HIS A 33 -5.31 13.57 20.95
N ALA A 34 -5.39 13.16 19.68
CA ALA A 34 -4.27 12.78 18.84
C ALA A 34 -4.64 12.95 17.36
N ILE A 35 -3.61 13.11 16.53
CA ILE A 35 -3.71 12.99 15.07
C ILE A 35 -3.06 11.66 14.70
N ALA A 36 -3.78 10.79 13.98
CA ALA A 36 -3.26 9.52 13.51
C ALA A 36 -3.53 9.35 12.01
N THR A 37 -2.52 8.97 11.25
CA THR A 37 -2.63 8.67 9.82
C THR A 37 -1.66 7.56 9.47
N ASP A 38 -2.06 6.60 8.65
CA ASP A 38 -1.07 5.73 8.02
C ASP A 38 -0.48 6.43 6.79
N ALA A 39 0.70 5.98 6.35
CA ALA A 39 1.38 6.50 5.17
C ALA A 39 1.61 5.40 4.13
N GLY A 40 1.06 4.20 4.31
CA GLY A 40 1.45 3.05 3.51
C GLY A 40 0.41 2.00 3.22
N SER A 41 0.83 1.10 2.33
CA SER A 41 0.03 0.03 1.75
C SER A 41 0.90 -0.74 0.76
N THR A 42 0.56 -2.00 0.51
CA THR A 42 1.20 -2.83 -0.53
C THR A 42 0.46 -2.80 -1.87
N ASP A 43 -0.69 -2.14 -1.97
CA ASP A 43 -1.55 -2.11 -3.17
C ASP A 43 -0.88 -1.47 -4.38
N SER A 44 0.12 -0.62 -4.12
CA SER A 44 0.88 0.06 -5.18
C SER A 44 1.98 -0.83 -5.78
N GLY A 45 2.14 -2.04 -5.26
CA GLY A 45 3.05 -3.06 -5.76
C GLY A 45 4.37 -3.15 -5.02
N ALA A 46 5.08 -4.26 -5.27
CA ALA A 46 6.28 -4.66 -4.54
C ALA A 46 7.50 -3.73 -4.72
N ALA A 47 7.49 -2.90 -5.77
CA ALA A 47 8.63 -2.03 -6.10
C ALA A 47 8.98 -1.07 -4.96
N TYR A 48 7.98 -0.51 -4.26
CA TYR A 48 8.21 0.46 -3.19
C TYR A 48 8.92 -0.14 -1.98
N LEU A 49 8.61 -1.40 -1.65
CA LEU A 49 9.31 -2.14 -0.60
C LEU A 49 10.69 -2.58 -1.09
N ALA A 50 10.79 -3.20 -2.27
CA ALA A 50 12.06 -3.70 -2.81
C ALA A 50 13.12 -2.60 -3.05
N LEU A 51 12.69 -1.37 -3.38
CA LEU A 51 13.59 -0.23 -3.57
C LEU A 51 13.78 0.61 -2.30
N GLY A 52 12.90 0.47 -1.31
CA GLY A 52 12.85 1.33 -0.13
C GLY A 52 12.57 2.80 -0.49
N MET A 53 11.64 3.05 -1.41
CA MET A 53 11.26 4.40 -1.84
C MET A 53 9.78 4.71 -1.60
N SER A 54 9.47 5.98 -1.39
CA SER A 54 8.09 6.44 -1.23
C SER A 54 7.32 6.46 -2.55
N LYS A 55 6.06 6.04 -2.51
CA LYS A 55 5.09 6.25 -3.59
C LYS A 55 4.75 7.73 -3.75
N ASN A 56 4.43 8.38 -2.63
CA ASN A 56 4.06 9.79 -2.63
C ASN A 56 5.32 10.64 -2.79
N ASN A 57 5.25 11.65 -3.65
CA ASN A 57 6.36 12.55 -3.87
C ASN A 57 6.66 13.37 -2.59
N ARG A 58 7.92 13.78 -2.43
CA ARG A 58 8.39 14.53 -1.26
C ARG A 58 7.57 15.80 -0.98
N GLY A 59 7.20 16.54 -2.02
CA GLY A 59 6.48 17.80 -1.90
C GLY A 59 5.10 17.62 -1.26
N SER A 60 4.35 16.61 -1.70
CA SER A 60 3.05 16.27 -1.12
C SER A 60 3.16 15.84 0.34
N VAL A 61 4.11 14.95 0.67
CA VAL A 61 4.33 14.50 2.06
C VAL A 61 4.74 15.65 2.97
N LYS A 62 5.67 16.51 2.51
CA LYS A 62 6.10 17.69 3.26
C LYS A 62 4.94 18.66 3.52
N ARG A 63 4.12 18.95 2.51
CA ARG A 63 2.94 19.82 2.66
C ARG A 63 2.01 19.32 3.77
N ASP A 64 1.68 18.03 3.76
CA ASP A 64 0.80 17.44 4.78
C ASP A 64 1.48 17.48 6.16
N LEU A 65 2.75 17.08 6.27
CA LEU A 65 3.49 17.15 7.53
C LEU A 65 3.59 18.58 8.09
N THR A 66 3.84 19.59 7.26
CA THR A 66 3.86 20.99 7.68
C THR A 66 2.53 21.42 8.31
N LEU A 67 1.40 21.02 7.72
CA LEU A 67 0.09 21.28 8.29
C LEU A 67 -0.10 20.50 9.61
N LEU A 68 0.06 19.19 9.58
CA LEU A 68 -0.25 18.32 10.72
C LEU A 68 0.65 18.62 11.93
N MET A 69 1.94 18.82 11.72
CA MET A 69 2.89 19.15 12.79
C MET A 69 2.58 20.51 13.43
N ARG A 70 2.23 21.51 12.62
CA ARG A 70 1.85 22.84 13.13
C ARG A 70 0.62 22.76 14.02
N GLU A 71 -0.44 22.13 13.53
CA GLU A 71 -1.72 22.09 14.23
C GLU A 71 -1.64 21.15 15.46
N ALA A 72 -0.92 20.02 15.37
CA ALA A 72 -0.64 19.14 16.51
C ALA A 72 0.15 19.86 17.62
N ALA A 73 1.21 20.59 17.28
CA ALA A 73 2.01 21.34 18.24
C ALA A 73 1.19 22.45 18.93
N ALA A 74 0.35 23.16 18.17
CA ALA A 74 -0.53 24.20 18.72
C ALA A 74 -1.58 23.62 19.70
N ALA A 75 -2.13 22.45 19.37
CA ALA A 75 -3.11 21.74 20.21
C ALA A 75 -2.47 20.93 21.35
N ARG A 76 -1.14 20.73 21.34
CA ARG A 76 -0.39 19.87 22.28
C ARG A 76 -0.90 18.43 22.31
N ILE A 77 -1.11 17.87 21.13
CA ILE A 77 -1.51 16.47 20.92
C ILE A 77 -0.49 15.75 20.06
N PRO A 78 -0.26 14.44 20.25
CA PRO A 78 0.72 13.71 19.46
C PRO A 78 0.27 13.51 18.01
N LEU A 79 1.25 13.48 17.11
CA LEU A 79 1.10 13.07 15.72
C LEU A 79 1.66 11.66 15.53
N ILE A 80 0.83 10.74 15.08
CA ILE A 80 1.16 9.32 14.90
C ILE A 80 1.09 9.01 13.41
N VAL A 81 2.22 8.58 12.84
CA VAL A 81 2.33 8.17 11.44
C VAL A 81 2.83 6.74 11.38
N GLY A 82 2.05 5.85 10.79
CA GLY A 82 2.46 4.48 10.49
C GLY A 82 2.93 4.30 9.05
N SER A 83 3.50 3.12 8.77
CA SER A 83 3.95 2.68 7.43
C SER A 83 4.64 3.79 6.64
N SER A 84 5.56 4.48 7.31
CA SER A 84 6.23 5.67 6.79
C SER A 84 6.75 5.43 5.37
N GLY A 85 6.51 6.39 4.47
CA GLY A 85 6.96 6.35 3.08
C GLY A 85 6.42 5.16 2.27
N GLN A 86 5.15 4.80 2.41
CA GLN A 86 4.45 3.71 1.72
C GLN A 86 4.75 2.30 2.21
N ALA A 87 6.01 1.86 2.08
CA ALA A 87 6.37 0.47 2.34
C ALA A 87 6.78 0.21 3.80
N GLY A 88 7.11 1.27 4.55
CA GLY A 88 7.45 1.15 5.96
C GLY A 88 8.76 0.39 6.25
N GLY A 89 9.66 0.24 5.27
CA GLY A 89 11.02 -0.24 5.52
C GLY A 89 11.89 0.81 6.21
N ASP A 90 13.08 0.44 6.67
CA ASP A 90 13.94 1.33 7.48
C ASP A 90 14.32 2.59 6.69
N ARG A 91 14.57 2.45 5.37
CA ARG A 91 14.83 3.57 4.47
C ARG A 91 13.66 4.53 4.35
N ASN A 92 12.43 4.02 4.37
CA ASN A 92 11.22 4.84 4.25
C ASN A 92 10.94 5.61 5.55
N VAL A 93 11.22 5.01 6.72
CA VAL A 93 11.18 5.68 8.03
C VAL A 93 12.22 6.80 8.06
N ASP A 94 13.46 6.52 7.66
CA ASP A 94 14.54 7.52 7.61
C ASP A 94 14.23 8.68 6.66
N TRP A 95 13.68 8.38 5.47
CA TRP A 95 13.25 9.40 4.52
C TRP A 95 12.16 10.32 5.08
N THR A 96 11.19 9.74 5.79
CA THR A 96 10.10 10.51 6.43
C THR A 96 10.61 11.32 7.60
N ARG A 97 11.52 10.77 8.41
CA ARG A 97 12.25 11.46 9.48
C ARG A 97 12.93 12.72 8.96
N ASP A 98 13.64 12.64 7.85
CA ASP A 98 14.37 13.79 7.31
C ASP A 98 13.43 14.95 6.96
N ILE A 99 12.24 14.64 6.43
CA ILE A 99 11.20 15.65 6.16
C ILE A 99 10.65 16.22 7.47
N VAL A 100 10.38 15.38 8.47
CA VAL A 100 9.88 15.84 9.78
C VAL A 100 10.89 16.76 10.47
N VAL A 101 12.17 16.42 10.46
CA VAL A 101 13.23 17.26 11.07
C VAL A 101 13.34 18.60 10.34
N GLU A 102 13.28 18.61 9.01
CA GLU A 102 13.24 19.83 8.20
C GLU A 102 12.03 20.70 8.56
N VAL A 103 10.83 20.12 8.59
CA VAL A 103 9.59 20.83 8.91
C VAL A 103 9.60 21.35 10.35
N ALA A 104 10.15 20.60 11.31
CA ALA A 104 10.29 21.06 12.69
C ALA A 104 11.15 22.33 12.76
N ALA A 105 12.27 22.37 12.03
CA ALA A 105 13.13 23.54 11.94
C ALA A 105 12.42 24.73 11.28
N GLU A 106 11.68 24.51 10.18
CA GLU A 106 10.92 25.55 9.48
C GLU A 106 9.79 26.15 10.33
N LEU A 107 9.12 25.32 11.13
CA LEU A 107 8.06 25.75 12.04
C LEU A 107 8.59 26.32 13.36
N GLY A 108 9.89 26.19 13.65
CA GLY A 108 10.49 26.59 14.92
C GLY A 108 10.00 25.77 16.12
N ILE A 109 9.53 24.54 15.90
CA ILE A 109 9.09 23.62 16.95
C ILE A 109 10.19 22.62 17.31
N ARG A 110 10.10 22.04 18.52
CA ARG A 110 11.12 21.15 19.09
C ARG A 110 10.50 19.85 19.63
N PRO A 111 9.90 19.02 18.77
CA PRO A 111 9.25 17.79 19.20
C PRO A 111 10.25 16.73 19.63
N ARG A 112 9.80 15.84 20.52
CA ARG A 112 10.43 14.55 20.80
C ARG A 112 9.85 13.50 19.85
N ILE A 113 10.71 12.93 19.00
CA ILE A 113 10.31 12.07 17.89
C ILE A 113 10.73 10.62 18.18
N ALA A 114 9.79 9.69 18.13
CA ALA A 114 10.05 8.26 18.16
C ALA A 114 10.07 7.70 16.73
N LEU A 115 11.12 6.96 16.38
CA LEU A 115 11.27 6.25 15.13
C LEU A 115 11.18 4.75 15.41
N ILE A 116 10.16 4.07 14.90
CA ILE A 116 9.93 2.65 15.13
C ILE A 116 10.22 1.88 13.85
N TYR A 117 11.27 1.07 13.86
CA TYR A 117 11.76 0.29 12.74
C TYR A 117 11.32 -1.18 12.87
N CYS A 118 10.95 -1.80 11.74
CA CYS A 118 10.42 -3.16 11.70
C CYS A 118 11.05 -4.05 10.64
N GLU A 119 12.11 -3.56 9.96
CA GLU A 119 12.83 -4.36 8.98
C GLU A 119 13.62 -5.46 9.68
N MET A 120 13.52 -6.68 9.14
CA MET A 120 14.11 -7.89 9.71
C MET A 120 15.40 -8.28 9.00
N GLU A 121 16.38 -8.73 9.78
CA GLU A 121 17.53 -9.42 9.21
C GLU A 121 17.15 -10.81 8.70
N LYS A 122 17.64 -11.18 7.52
CA LYS A 122 17.40 -12.50 6.90
C LYS A 122 17.79 -13.65 7.83
N ALA A 123 18.90 -13.51 8.55
CA ALA A 123 19.38 -14.52 9.50
C ALA A 123 18.37 -14.77 10.62
N THR A 124 17.81 -13.70 11.20
CA THR A 124 16.76 -13.79 12.22
C THR A 124 15.52 -14.51 11.71
N LEU A 125 15.05 -14.19 10.49
CA LEU A 125 13.89 -14.86 9.92
C LEU A 125 14.16 -16.34 9.65
N LYS A 126 15.36 -16.71 9.18
CA LYS A 126 15.75 -18.12 9.01
C LYS A 126 15.74 -18.89 10.32
N THR A 127 16.15 -18.27 11.43
CA THR A 127 16.02 -18.88 12.76
C THR A 127 14.56 -19.12 13.12
N PHE A 128 13.67 -18.13 12.98
CA PHE A 128 12.23 -18.32 13.22
C PHE A 128 11.64 -19.43 12.33
N ASN A 129 12.07 -19.51 11.07
CA ASN A 129 11.63 -20.53 10.12
C ASN A 129 12.08 -21.94 10.56
N ALA A 130 13.35 -22.09 10.92
CA ALA A 130 13.91 -23.36 11.41
C ALA A 130 13.25 -23.84 12.72
N ASP A 131 12.85 -22.90 13.58
CA ASP A 131 12.16 -23.18 14.85
C ASP A 131 10.66 -23.47 14.66
N GLY A 132 10.13 -23.45 13.43
CA GLY A 132 8.72 -23.71 13.13
C GLY A 132 7.77 -22.59 13.53
N LYS A 133 8.30 -21.39 13.82
CA LYS A 133 7.51 -20.20 14.23
C LYS A 133 6.93 -19.43 13.05
N VAL A 134 7.32 -19.74 11.81
CA VAL A 134 6.78 -19.13 10.60
C VAL A 134 5.70 -20.02 10.01
N GLN A 135 4.53 -19.43 9.76
CA GLN A 135 3.38 -20.13 9.18
C GLN A 135 2.95 -19.47 7.87
N PRO A 136 2.62 -20.24 6.82
CA PRO A 136 2.21 -19.68 5.56
C PRO A 136 0.77 -19.17 5.58
N LEU A 137 0.52 -18.08 4.85
CA LEU A 137 -0.83 -17.64 4.52
C LEU A 137 -1.18 -18.10 3.09
N PRO A 138 -2.44 -18.49 2.83
CA PRO A 138 -2.87 -18.85 1.48
C PRO A 138 -2.56 -17.74 0.45
N PRO A 139 -2.17 -18.10 -0.79
CA PRO A 139 -2.03 -19.45 -1.32
C PRO A 139 -0.63 -20.06 -1.14
N LEU A 140 0.26 -19.44 -0.35
CA LEU A 140 1.64 -19.90 -0.22
C LEU A 140 1.75 -21.19 0.60
N GLY A 141 2.83 -21.94 0.33
CA GLY A 141 3.25 -23.10 1.11
C GLY A 141 4.34 -22.74 2.13
N ALA A 142 4.95 -23.75 2.74
CA ALA A 142 6.03 -23.57 3.71
C ALA A 142 7.17 -22.68 3.16
N LEU A 143 7.74 -21.84 4.04
CA LEU A 143 8.77 -20.88 3.65
C LEU A 143 10.12 -21.58 3.45
N GLU A 144 10.71 -21.38 2.27
CA GLU A 144 12.07 -21.82 1.96
C GLU A 144 13.08 -20.69 2.21
N ASP A 145 14.26 -21.05 2.73
CA ASP A 145 15.36 -20.09 2.96
C ASP A 145 15.80 -19.35 1.69
N ALA A 146 15.73 -20.00 0.53
CA ALA A 146 16.02 -19.37 -0.77
C ALA A 146 15.05 -18.21 -1.08
N THR A 147 13.80 -18.28 -0.62
CA THR A 147 12.82 -17.20 -0.77
C THR A 147 13.19 -16.02 0.13
N ILE A 148 13.67 -16.28 1.35
CA ILE A 148 14.20 -15.25 2.26
C ILE A 148 15.42 -14.57 1.63
N ASP A 149 16.32 -15.35 1.04
CA ASP A 149 17.54 -14.83 0.39
C ASP A 149 17.23 -13.95 -0.81
N ALA A 150 16.16 -14.25 -1.55
CA ALA A 150 15.71 -13.49 -2.70
C ALA A 150 15.02 -12.15 -2.36
N CYS A 151 14.66 -11.90 -1.10
CA CYS A 151 14.08 -10.62 -0.70
C CYS A 151 15.15 -9.52 -0.66
N ASP A 152 14.88 -8.37 -1.25
CA ASP A 152 15.68 -7.16 -1.08
C ASP A 152 15.42 -6.55 0.31
N HIS A 153 14.15 -6.49 0.71
CA HIS A 153 13.68 -6.00 2.01
C HIS A 153 12.59 -6.90 2.58
N ILE A 154 12.59 -7.08 3.92
CA ILE A 154 11.59 -7.85 4.66
C ILE A 154 11.13 -7.02 5.87
N VAL A 155 9.83 -6.82 5.98
CA VAL A 155 9.21 -6.08 7.09
C VAL A 155 8.21 -6.94 7.83
N ALA A 156 8.20 -6.81 9.15
CA ALA A 156 7.13 -7.33 10.01
C ALA A 156 6.04 -6.26 10.16
N VAL A 157 4.80 -6.62 9.85
CA VAL A 157 3.64 -5.71 9.98
C VAL A 157 3.29 -5.59 11.46
N MET A 158 3.73 -4.50 12.09
CA MET A 158 3.61 -4.28 13.53
C MET A 158 2.15 -4.11 14.00
N GLY A 159 1.92 -4.44 15.28
CA GLY A 159 0.71 -4.11 16.04
C GLY A 159 0.80 -2.74 16.71
N ALA A 160 -0.10 -2.48 17.66
CA ALA A 160 -0.24 -1.18 18.32
C ALA A 160 0.77 -0.95 19.46
N GLU A 161 1.36 -2.02 19.97
CA GLU A 161 2.20 -2.05 21.17
C GLU A 161 3.44 -1.14 21.05
N PRO A 162 4.19 -1.13 19.93
CA PRO A 162 5.31 -0.21 19.78
C PRO A 162 4.90 1.27 19.85
N TYR A 163 3.73 1.60 19.30
CA TYR A 163 3.18 2.96 19.35
C TYR A 163 2.72 3.33 20.76
N ILE A 164 2.04 2.41 21.46
CA ILE A 164 1.65 2.60 22.86
C ILE A 164 2.88 2.84 23.75
N ALA A 165 3.96 2.09 23.54
CA ALA A 165 5.21 2.28 24.27
C ALA A 165 5.83 3.66 24.01
N ALA A 166 5.86 4.12 22.75
CA ALA A 166 6.35 5.45 22.39
C ALA A 166 5.47 6.58 22.97
N LEU A 167 4.14 6.44 22.94
CA LEU A 167 3.21 7.38 23.56
C LEU A 167 3.41 7.45 25.08
N ALA A 168 3.53 6.31 25.75
CA ALA A 168 3.78 6.24 27.19
C ALA A 168 5.13 6.87 27.57
N ALA A 169 6.13 6.78 26.68
CA ALA A 169 7.43 7.42 26.86
C ALA A 169 7.42 8.93 26.55
N GLY A 170 6.30 9.50 26.09
CA GLY A 170 6.15 10.95 25.85
C GLY A 170 6.61 11.42 24.47
N ALA A 171 6.36 10.63 23.42
CA ALA A 171 6.57 11.08 22.04
C ALA A 171 5.55 12.17 21.65
N ASP A 172 6.04 13.25 21.04
CA ASP A 172 5.20 14.25 20.36
C ASP A 172 4.87 13.80 18.94
N ILE A 173 5.84 13.13 18.28
CA ILE A 173 5.70 12.58 16.93
C ILE A 173 6.18 11.13 16.94
N ILE A 174 5.41 10.23 16.33
CA ILE A 174 5.80 8.84 16.13
C ILE A 174 5.83 8.57 14.62
N LEU A 175 6.96 8.08 14.12
CA LEU A 175 7.11 7.57 12.76
C LEU A 175 7.39 6.08 12.83
N GLY A 176 6.40 5.27 12.49
CA GLY A 176 6.56 3.82 12.43
C GLY A 176 6.81 3.32 11.02
N GLY A 177 7.54 2.20 10.94
CA GLY A 177 7.64 1.35 9.76
C GLY A 177 6.34 0.61 9.48
N ARG A 178 6.42 -0.48 8.72
CA ARG A 178 5.25 -1.25 8.28
C ARG A 178 4.42 -1.70 9.47
N THR A 179 3.15 -1.32 9.47
CA THR A 179 2.18 -1.52 10.56
C THR A 179 0.81 -1.75 9.93
N THR A 180 -0.12 -2.39 10.64
CA THR A 180 -1.53 -2.33 10.23
C THR A 180 -2.09 -0.95 10.49
N ASP A 181 -2.86 -0.42 9.54
CA ASP A 181 -3.41 0.94 9.62
C ASP A 181 -4.27 1.11 10.88
N THR A 182 -5.01 0.05 11.23
CA THR A 182 -5.84 -0.01 12.43
C THR A 182 -5.02 0.09 13.71
N ALA A 183 -3.83 -0.53 13.78
CA ALA A 183 -2.96 -0.44 14.95
C ALA A 183 -2.46 0.99 15.18
N VAL A 184 -2.15 1.72 14.10
CA VAL A 184 -1.75 3.14 14.16
C VAL A 184 -2.87 3.97 14.78
N LEU A 185 -4.08 3.84 14.24
CA LEU A 185 -5.25 4.63 14.64
C LEU A 185 -5.79 4.22 16.03
N ALA A 186 -5.70 2.95 16.40
CA ALA A 186 -6.15 2.45 17.70
C ALA A 186 -5.16 2.74 18.84
N SER A 187 -3.86 2.89 18.53
CA SER A 187 -2.78 2.96 19.52
C SER A 187 -3.03 3.96 20.66
N TYR A 188 -3.43 5.19 20.34
CA TYR A 188 -3.70 6.21 21.35
C TYR A 188 -4.90 5.86 22.24
N ALA A 189 -5.98 5.35 21.64
CA ALA A 189 -7.17 4.98 22.39
C ALA A 189 -6.90 3.80 23.33
N LEU A 190 -6.20 2.77 22.84
CA LEU A 190 -5.77 1.63 23.64
C LEU A 190 -4.85 2.08 24.78
N TRP A 191 -3.89 2.96 24.52
CA TRP A 191 -3.01 3.53 25.55
C TRP A 191 -3.80 4.27 26.65
N LYS A 192 -4.86 5.00 26.28
CA LYS A 192 -5.72 5.70 27.24
C LYS A 192 -6.74 4.81 27.95
N GLY A 193 -6.75 3.51 27.64
CA GLY A 193 -7.60 2.51 28.29
C GLY A 193 -8.97 2.34 27.65
N ALA A 194 -9.15 2.71 26.38
CA ALA A 194 -10.37 2.41 25.65
C ALA A 194 -10.57 0.88 25.52
N PRO A 195 -11.82 0.39 25.49
CA PRO A 195 -12.07 -1.02 25.22
C PRO A 195 -11.60 -1.40 23.80
N ALA A 196 -10.92 -2.54 23.70
CA ALA A 196 -10.26 -2.96 22.46
C ALA A 196 -11.21 -3.12 21.28
N GLY A 197 -12.38 -3.77 21.46
CA GLY A 197 -13.35 -3.99 20.38
C GLY A 197 -13.75 -2.69 19.67
N PRO A 198 -14.33 -1.70 20.39
CA PRO A 198 -14.60 -0.37 19.86
C PRO A 198 -13.38 0.35 19.26
N ALA A 199 -12.20 0.27 19.89
CA ALA A 199 -11.01 0.95 19.41
C ALA A 199 -10.53 0.41 18.05
N TRP A 200 -10.42 -0.90 17.90
CA TRP A 200 -10.03 -1.54 16.64
C TRP A 200 -11.09 -1.36 15.55
N HIS A 201 -12.38 -1.41 15.91
CA HIS A 201 -13.45 -1.20 14.93
C HIS A 201 -13.50 0.26 14.43
N ALA A 202 -13.35 1.23 15.33
CA ALA A 202 -13.26 2.63 14.95
C ALA A 202 -12.05 2.88 14.03
N ALA A 203 -10.91 2.26 14.36
CA ALA A 203 -9.69 2.36 13.57
C ALA A 203 -9.88 1.75 12.17
N LYS A 204 -10.45 0.54 12.05
CA LYS A 204 -10.77 -0.08 10.75
C LYS A 204 -11.66 0.82 9.91
N VAL A 205 -12.75 1.35 10.48
CA VAL A 205 -13.68 2.25 9.75
C VAL A 205 -12.99 3.53 9.26
N ALA A 206 -11.97 4.01 9.98
CA ALA A 206 -11.35 5.30 9.71
C ALA A 206 -10.01 5.21 8.97
N GLU A 207 -9.45 4.02 8.74
CA GLU A 207 -8.09 3.84 8.18
C GLU A 207 -7.88 4.55 6.84
N CYS A 208 -8.89 4.51 5.97
CA CYS A 208 -8.89 5.18 4.67
C CYS A 208 -9.46 6.62 4.72
N GLY A 209 -9.47 7.26 5.89
CA GLY A 209 -9.95 8.63 6.09
C GLY A 209 -11.43 8.80 5.74
N GLY A 210 -11.74 9.73 4.83
CA GLY A 210 -13.12 10.05 4.42
C GLY A 210 -13.89 8.96 3.68
N GLN A 211 -13.28 7.81 3.35
CA GLN A 211 -13.92 6.77 2.53
C GLN A 211 -15.14 6.09 3.18
N CYS A 212 -15.29 6.15 4.52
CA CYS A 212 -16.47 5.64 5.22
C CYS A 212 -17.66 6.63 5.25
N ALA A 213 -17.50 7.81 4.64
CA ALA A 213 -18.58 8.77 4.44
C ALA A 213 -19.41 8.46 3.18
N VAL A 214 -20.59 9.08 3.05
CA VAL A 214 -21.46 8.91 1.89
C VAL A 214 -20.81 9.45 0.62
N ASN A 215 -20.25 10.67 0.68
CA ASN A 215 -19.54 11.27 -0.46
C ASN A 215 -18.03 11.03 -0.30
N ARG A 216 -17.53 9.89 -0.78
CA ARG A 216 -16.14 9.43 -0.55
C ARG A 216 -15.04 10.37 -1.07
N LEU A 217 -15.38 11.25 -2.01
CA LEU A 217 -14.46 12.23 -2.61
C LEU A 217 -14.60 13.64 -1.99
N GLU A 218 -15.63 13.86 -1.15
CA GLU A 218 -15.86 15.13 -0.48
C GLU A 218 -15.29 15.10 0.94
N GLY A 219 -14.04 15.49 1.08
CA GLY A 219 -13.32 15.55 2.35
C GLY A 219 -12.27 14.47 2.50
N ALA A 220 -11.20 14.79 3.22
CA ALA A 220 -10.03 13.93 3.33
C ALA A 220 -10.14 12.97 4.52
N GLY A 221 -10.75 13.41 5.62
CA GLY A 221 -10.65 12.71 6.90
C GLY A 221 -11.94 12.58 7.70
N VAL A 222 -11.80 11.91 8.84
CA VAL A 222 -12.88 11.68 9.83
C VAL A 222 -12.38 11.94 11.25
N LEU A 223 -13.31 12.22 12.16
CA LEU A 223 -13.07 12.21 13.60
C LEU A 223 -13.76 10.97 14.17
N ILE A 224 -12.99 10.12 14.86
CA ILE A 224 -13.54 9.00 15.63
C ILE A 224 -13.54 9.33 17.11
N SER A 225 -14.66 9.07 17.78
CA SER A 225 -14.86 9.29 19.22
C SER A 225 -15.19 7.96 19.90
N ILE A 226 -14.22 7.38 20.62
CA ILE A 226 -14.31 6.04 21.20
C ILE A 226 -14.73 6.13 22.67
N GLY A 227 -15.90 5.58 23.01
CA GLY A 227 -16.43 5.52 24.36
C GLY A 227 -16.38 4.11 24.97
N GLU A 228 -17.07 3.92 26.10
CA GLU A 228 -17.05 2.65 26.85
C GLU A 228 -17.72 1.48 26.13
N ASN A 229 -18.75 1.75 25.30
CA ASN A 229 -19.57 0.69 24.70
C ASN A 229 -19.50 0.66 23.16
N GLY A 230 -18.71 1.55 22.56
CA GLY A 230 -18.74 1.76 21.12
C GLY A 230 -17.98 3.02 20.71
N PHE A 231 -18.18 3.44 19.47
CA PHE A 231 -17.58 4.66 18.95
C PHE A 231 -18.58 5.43 18.09
N GLU A 232 -18.31 6.72 17.89
CA GLU A 232 -18.97 7.56 16.91
C GLU A 232 -17.97 7.97 15.84
N VAL A 233 -18.42 8.01 14.59
CA VAL A 233 -17.63 8.51 13.45
C VAL A 233 -18.37 9.65 12.78
N GLU A 234 -17.65 10.74 12.51
CA GLU A 234 -18.13 11.87 11.71
C GLU A 234 -17.07 12.31 10.69
N PRO A 235 -17.47 12.75 9.49
CA PRO A 235 -16.52 13.33 8.53
C PRO A 235 -16.02 14.69 9.01
N LEU A 236 -14.78 15.03 8.69
CA LEU A 236 -14.24 16.37 8.98
C LEU A 236 -14.84 17.44 8.05
N ALA A 237 -15.19 17.06 6.82
CA ALA A 237 -15.87 17.95 5.88
C ALA A 237 -17.32 18.20 6.32
N LEU A 238 -17.67 19.46 6.60
CA LEU A 238 -18.99 19.87 7.07
C LEU A 238 -20.13 19.63 6.06
N SER A 239 -19.80 19.58 4.77
CA SER A 239 -20.76 19.27 3.69
C SER A 239 -21.09 17.78 3.57
N ASN A 240 -20.35 16.91 4.26
CA ASN A 240 -20.48 15.46 4.14
C ASN A 240 -21.12 14.84 5.39
N ARG A 241 -21.53 13.57 5.29
CA ARG A 241 -22.10 12.77 6.37
C ARG A 241 -21.66 11.31 6.30
N CYS A 242 -21.63 10.65 7.45
CA CYS A 242 -21.65 9.19 7.57
C CYS A 242 -23.09 8.69 7.67
N SER A 243 -23.31 7.48 7.15
CA SER A 243 -24.58 6.73 7.27
C SER A 243 -24.30 5.30 7.74
N PRO A 244 -25.26 4.58 8.35
CA PRO A 244 -25.07 3.18 8.73
C PRO A 244 -24.50 2.32 7.59
N ASP A 245 -25.01 2.49 6.38
CA ASP A 245 -24.56 1.74 5.20
C ASP A 245 -23.12 2.12 4.81
N SER A 246 -22.78 3.41 4.77
CA SER A 246 -21.43 3.83 4.39
C SER A 246 -20.36 3.38 5.39
N VAL A 247 -20.70 3.39 6.68
CA VAL A 247 -19.80 2.99 7.77
C VAL A 247 -19.63 1.47 7.81
N SER A 248 -20.72 0.71 7.78
CA SER A 248 -20.68 -0.75 7.79
C SER A 248 -20.03 -1.35 6.54
N ALA A 249 -20.20 -0.70 5.38
CA ALA A 249 -19.57 -1.14 4.13
C ALA A 249 -18.03 -1.15 4.22
N HIS A 250 -17.42 -0.41 5.15
CA HIS A 250 -15.98 -0.38 5.31
C HIS A 250 -15.40 -1.71 5.84
N MET A 251 -16.22 -2.56 6.46
CA MET A 251 -15.79 -3.91 6.84
C MET A 251 -15.67 -4.86 5.64
N LEU A 252 -16.33 -4.56 4.52
CA LEU A 252 -16.14 -5.28 3.24
C LEU A 252 -14.89 -4.81 2.49
N TYR A 253 -14.34 -3.65 2.84
CA TYR A 253 -13.22 -3.03 2.16
C TYR A 253 -11.90 -3.67 2.60
N GLU A 254 -11.11 -4.12 1.63
CA GLU A 254 -9.77 -4.70 1.84
C GLU A 254 -9.72 -5.78 2.93
N ASN A 255 -10.79 -6.58 3.01
CA ASN A 255 -10.93 -7.59 4.03
C ASN A 255 -11.44 -8.91 3.44
N SER A 256 -10.87 -10.01 3.90
CA SER A 256 -11.24 -11.37 3.45
C SER A 256 -12.55 -11.86 4.04
N ASN A 257 -12.95 -11.32 5.20
CA ASN A 257 -14.20 -11.68 5.88
C ASN A 257 -14.87 -10.41 6.45
N PRO A 258 -16.08 -10.06 6.01
CA PRO A 258 -16.73 -8.81 6.45
C PRO A 258 -17.12 -8.75 7.93
N PHE A 259 -17.02 -9.85 8.68
CA PHE A 259 -17.35 -9.90 10.10
C PHE A 259 -16.13 -10.05 11.00
N LEU A 260 -15.01 -10.54 10.48
CA LEU A 260 -13.82 -10.86 11.24
C LEU A 260 -12.60 -10.19 10.60
N LEU A 261 -11.89 -9.37 11.39
CA LEU A 261 -10.63 -8.77 10.98
C LEU A 261 -9.51 -9.30 11.88
N THR A 262 -8.54 -9.98 11.28
CA THR A 262 -7.36 -10.49 11.98
C THR A 262 -6.31 -9.39 12.06
N GLU A 263 -5.82 -9.14 13.26
CA GLU A 263 -4.82 -8.13 13.59
C GLU A 263 -3.74 -8.76 14.49
N PRO A 264 -2.55 -8.15 14.62
CA PRO A 264 -1.57 -8.63 15.59
C PRO A 264 -2.16 -8.76 17.00
N GLY A 265 -2.12 -9.97 17.54
CA GLY A 265 -2.61 -10.28 18.89
C GLY A 265 -4.11 -10.56 19.02
N GLY A 266 -4.90 -10.52 17.95
CA GLY A 266 -6.31 -10.85 18.07
C GLY A 266 -7.15 -10.76 16.80
N ILE A 267 -8.44 -11.02 16.98
CA ILE A 267 -9.46 -10.89 15.94
C ILE A 267 -10.51 -9.90 16.44
N LEU A 268 -10.72 -8.85 15.67
CA LEU A 268 -11.89 -8.00 15.81
C LEU A 268 -13.10 -8.72 15.22
N ASP A 269 -14.12 -8.96 16.05
CA ASP A 269 -15.40 -9.52 15.64
C ASP A 269 -16.49 -8.45 15.68
N VAL A 270 -17.11 -8.21 14.52
CA VAL A 270 -18.19 -7.22 14.33
C VAL A 270 -19.53 -7.88 13.96
N THR A 271 -19.68 -9.18 14.16
CA THR A 271 -20.90 -9.94 13.83
C THR A 271 -22.14 -9.33 14.47
N ASP A 272 -22.02 -8.90 15.73
CA ASP A 272 -23.11 -8.30 16.51
C ASP A 272 -23.04 -6.76 16.51
N ALA A 273 -22.28 -6.16 15.58
CA ALA A 273 -22.16 -4.71 15.50
C ALA A 273 -23.46 -4.05 15.02
N VAL A 274 -23.86 -2.99 15.71
CA VAL A 274 -25.07 -2.22 15.42
C VAL A 274 -24.68 -0.79 15.06
N TYR A 275 -25.11 -0.35 13.88
CA TYR A 275 -24.84 0.98 13.33
C TYR A 275 -26.09 1.84 13.42
N ARG A 276 -26.03 2.96 14.14
CA ARG A 276 -27.16 3.87 14.35
C ARG A 276 -26.79 5.29 13.97
N GLN A 277 -27.60 5.93 13.13
CA GLN A 277 -27.49 7.35 12.89
C GLN A 277 -27.80 8.11 14.20
N VAL A 278 -26.91 9.00 14.63
CA VAL A 278 -27.08 9.79 15.86
C VAL A 278 -27.14 11.30 15.64
N SER A 279 -26.74 11.77 14.45
CA SER A 279 -26.99 13.13 13.96
C SER A 279 -27.16 13.11 12.44
N ASP A 280 -27.38 14.25 11.79
CA ASP A 280 -27.40 14.34 10.33
C ASP A 280 -26.05 13.95 9.66
N ARG A 281 -24.97 13.92 10.44
CA ARG A 281 -23.60 13.71 9.94
C ARG A 281 -22.86 12.52 10.54
N SER A 282 -23.32 11.98 11.66
CA SER A 282 -22.56 11.01 12.45
C SER A 282 -23.32 9.72 12.76
N VAL A 283 -22.56 8.64 12.88
CA VAL A 283 -23.03 7.29 13.14
C VAL A 283 -22.36 6.75 14.39
N ASN A 284 -23.16 6.23 15.32
CA ASN A 284 -22.68 5.49 16.48
C ASN A 284 -22.69 3.99 16.18
N VAL A 285 -21.65 3.30 16.61
CA VAL A 285 -21.44 1.88 16.40
C VAL A 285 -21.13 1.21 17.73
N THR A 286 -21.85 0.14 18.04
CA THR A 286 -21.69 -0.66 19.28
C THR A 286 -21.66 -2.15 18.96
N GLY A 287 -21.21 -3.00 19.89
CA GLY A 287 -21.34 -4.46 19.77
C GLY A 287 -20.12 -5.18 19.17
N SER A 288 -19.07 -4.46 18.81
CA SER A 288 -17.78 -5.05 18.40
C SER A 288 -17.01 -5.62 19.58
N ILE A 289 -16.43 -6.80 19.42
CA ILE A 289 -15.68 -7.52 20.46
C ILE A 289 -14.28 -7.82 19.96
N TRP A 290 -13.28 -7.68 20.84
CA TRP A 290 -11.92 -8.14 20.58
C TRP A 290 -11.74 -9.56 21.13
N ARG A 291 -11.25 -10.47 20.28
CA ARG A 291 -10.93 -11.85 20.65
C ARG A 291 -9.41 -12.03 20.66
N PRO A 292 -8.75 -12.03 21.83
CA PRO A 292 -7.31 -12.27 21.90
C PRO A 292 -6.91 -13.56 21.21
N GLN A 293 -5.78 -13.52 20.51
CA GLN A 293 -5.16 -14.67 19.83
C GLN A 293 -3.69 -14.76 20.22
N PRO A 294 -3.01 -15.90 19.97
CA PRO A 294 -1.56 -15.95 19.95
C PRO A 294 -1.00 -14.82 19.07
N TYR A 295 0.07 -14.17 19.53
CA TYR A 295 0.55 -12.98 18.87
C TYR A 295 1.35 -13.36 17.62
N THR A 296 0.80 -13.05 16.46
CA THR A 296 1.48 -13.22 15.18
C THR A 296 1.51 -11.92 14.41
N VAL A 297 2.61 -11.66 13.71
CA VAL A 297 2.71 -10.52 12.77
C VAL A 297 2.90 -11.04 11.36
N LYS A 298 2.29 -10.36 10.39
CA LYS A 298 2.48 -10.69 8.97
C LYS A 298 3.88 -10.29 8.54
N LEU A 299 4.48 -11.11 7.68
CA LEU A 299 5.73 -10.85 7.00
C LEU A 299 5.45 -10.46 5.56
N GLU A 300 5.95 -9.29 5.17
CA GLU A 300 5.94 -8.82 3.79
C GLU A 300 7.39 -8.70 3.33
N GLY A 301 7.71 -9.34 2.20
CA GLY A 301 9.03 -9.31 1.62
C GLY A 301 8.91 -9.06 0.12
N ALA A 302 9.80 -8.24 -0.42
CA ALA A 302 9.81 -7.92 -1.83
C ALA A 302 11.21 -8.03 -2.40
N GLY A 303 11.32 -8.41 -3.67
CA GLY A 303 12.59 -8.48 -4.37
C GLY A 303 12.43 -8.35 -5.87
N SER A 304 13.55 -8.15 -6.57
CA SER A 304 13.61 -8.21 -8.03
C SER A 304 14.21 -9.53 -8.51
N ARG A 305 13.59 -10.14 -9.54
CA ARG A 305 14.08 -11.42 -10.10
C ARG A 305 14.36 -11.39 -11.60
N ARG A 306 13.72 -10.49 -12.36
CA ARG A 306 13.84 -10.42 -13.83
C ARG A 306 13.81 -8.98 -14.30
N PHE A 307 14.13 -8.76 -15.56
CA PHE A 307 14.17 -7.44 -16.20
C PHE A 307 13.25 -7.40 -17.40
N GLN A 308 12.77 -6.21 -17.74
CA GLN A 308 11.86 -6.02 -18.86
C GLN A 308 12.29 -4.91 -19.82
N THR A 309 11.99 -5.13 -21.09
CA THR A 309 12.00 -4.11 -22.15
C THR A 309 10.64 -4.13 -22.84
N ILE A 310 10.08 -2.94 -23.06
CA ILE A 310 8.75 -2.77 -23.64
C ILE A 310 8.80 -2.03 -24.97
N MET A 311 7.79 -2.27 -25.81
CA MET A 311 7.51 -1.46 -26.99
C MET A 311 6.00 -1.20 -27.06
N LEU A 312 5.59 -0.02 -27.51
CA LEU A 312 4.18 0.32 -27.74
C LEU A 312 3.94 0.56 -29.24
N ILE A 313 3.03 -0.23 -29.80
CA ILE A 313 2.72 -0.25 -31.24
C ILE A 313 1.23 -0.02 -31.44
N GLY A 314 0.86 0.96 -32.26
CA GLY A 314 -0.51 1.20 -32.70
C GLY A 314 -0.83 0.45 -34.00
N ILE A 315 -2.00 -0.16 -34.06
CA ILE A 315 -2.51 -0.85 -35.25
C ILE A 315 -3.91 -0.32 -35.58
N GLN A 316 -4.07 0.15 -36.83
CA GLN A 316 -5.35 0.56 -37.39
C GLN A 316 -5.76 -0.28 -38.63
N ASP A 317 -4.99 -1.32 -38.95
CA ASP A 317 -5.22 -2.15 -40.12
C ASP A 317 -6.52 -2.96 -39.98
N PRO A 318 -7.57 -2.71 -40.80
CA PRO A 318 -8.85 -3.40 -40.67
C PRO A 318 -8.75 -4.93 -40.75
N LEU A 319 -7.82 -5.48 -41.53
CA LEU A 319 -7.66 -6.93 -41.67
C LEU A 319 -7.13 -7.57 -40.38
N VAL A 320 -6.28 -6.84 -39.67
CA VAL A 320 -5.80 -7.23 -38.34
C VAL A 320 -6.90 -7.07 -37.30
N LEU A 321 -7.61 -5.94 -37.32
CA LEU A 321 -8.65 -5.62 -36.35
C LEU A 321 -9.87 -6.54 -36.44
N ASP A 322 -10.17 -7.10 -37.61
CA ASP A 322 -11.21 -8.11 -37.79
C ASP A 322 -10.83 -9.47 -37.18
N LYS A 323 -9.56 -9.69 -36.87
CA LYS A 323 -9.01 -11.00 -36.47
C LYS A 323 -7.96 -10.87 -35.35
N VAL A 324 -8.19 -9.98 -34.38
CA VAL A 324 -7.21 -9.64 -33.33
C VAL A 324 -6.65 -10.86 -32.61
N ASP A 325 -7.49 -11.82 -32.22
CA ASP A 325 -7.04 -13.02 -31.50
C ASP A 325 -6.12 -13.90 -32.37
N VAL A 326 -6.46 -14.05 -33.65
CA VAL A 326 -5.65 -14.82 -34.62
C VAL A 326 -4.32 -14.11 -34.88
N PHE A 327 -4.35 -12.78 -35.02
CA PHE A 327 -3.15 -11.97 -35.16
C PHE A 327 -2.25 -12.09 -33.93
N HIS A 328 -2.81 -11.94 -32.73
CA HIS A 328 -2.10 -12.08 -31.46
C HIS A 328 -1.39 -13.44 -31.38
N ASP A 329 -2.12 -14.54 -31.56
CA ASP A 329 -1.57 -15.90 -31.38
C ASP A 329 -0.47 -16.19 -32.42
N ARG A 330 -0.67 -15.77 -33.68
CA ARG A 330 0.33 -15.93 -34.74
C ARG A 330 1.57 -15.05 -34.51
N MET A 331 1.36 -13.79 -34.14
CA MET A 331 2.45 -12.85 -33.88
C MET A 331 3.28 -13.35 -32.70
N LEU A 332 2.63 -13.72 -31.59
CA LEU A 332 3.32 -14.25 -30.41
C LEU A 332 4.18 -15.47 -30.75
N ALA A 333 3.63 -16.45 -31.47
CA ALA A 333 4.37 -17.62 -31.91
C ALA A 333 5.57 -17.25 -32.79
N ALA A 334 5.40 -16.30 -33.72
CA ALA A 334 6.47 -15.84 -34.59
C ALA A 334 7.57 -15.08 -33.84
N LEU A 335 7.22 -14.30 -32.80
CA LEU A 335 8.19 -13.61 -31.95
C LEU A 335 9.02 -14.61 -31.13
N TYR A 336 8.41 -15.66 -30.59
CA TYR A 336 9.14 -16.74 -29.92
C TYR A 336 10.08 -17.47 -30.89
N ASP A 337 9.60 -17.85 -32.08
CA ASP A 337 10.44 -18.47 -33.12
C ASP A 337 11.62 -17.55 -33.53
N ARG A 338 11.36 -16.24 -33.66
CA ARG A 338 12.38 -15.24 -33.96
C ARG A 338 13.50 -15.25 -32.92
N VAL A 339 13.17 -15.20 -31.63
CA VAL A 339 14.17 -15.23 -30.54
C VAL A 339 15.01 -16.50 -30.59
N HIS A 340 14.38 -17.67 -30.73
CA HIS A 340 15.10 -18.94 -30.81
C HIS A 340 16.04 -19.02 -32.02
N LYS A 341 15.65 -18.44 -33.16
CA LYS A 341 16.50 -18.43 -34.36
C LYS A 341 17.65 -17.43 -34.29
N THR A 342 17.46 -16.27 -33.67
CA THR A 342 18.48 -15.20 -33.66
C THR A 342 19.40 -15.24 -32.45
N ILE A 343 18.87 -15.57 -31.27
CA ILE A 343 19.60 -15.58 -30.00
C ILE A 343 19.93 -17.02 -29.59
N GLY A 344 19.01 -17.96 -29.84
CA GLY A 344 19.21 -19.37 -29.54
C GLY A 344 19.33 -19.65 -28.05
N ALA A 345 20.17 -20.62 -27.67
CA ALA A 345 20.32 -21.06 -26.29
C ALA A 345 20.77 -19.94 -25.32
N ALA A 346 21.41 -18.88 -25.84
CA ALA A 346 21.83 -17.75 -25.03
C ALA A 346 20.65 -16.93 -24.47
N ALA A 347 19.44 -17.07 -25.04
CA ALA A 347 18.25 -16.39 -24.54
C ALA A 347 17.84 -16.85 -23.13
N GLY A 348 18.29 -18.04 -22.70
CA GLY A 348 17.92 -18.63 -21.41
C GLY A 348 16.41 -18.84 -21.30
N ASP A 349 15.89 -18.69 -20.08
CA ASP A 349 14.45 -18.62 -19.85
C ASP A 349 13.97 -17.17 -20.05
N PHE A 350 12.94 -17.01 -20.88
CA PHE A 350 12.38 -15.70 -21.22
C PHE A 350 10.88 -15.78 -21.47
N HIS A 351 10.21 -14.64 -21.32
CA HIS A 351 8.78 -14.52 -21.60
C HIS A 351 8.50 -13.32 -22.50
N ILE A 352 7.65 -13.53 -23.50
CA ILE A 352 7.09 -12.45 -24.33
C ILE A 352 5.61 -12.34 -24.02
N SER A 353 5.17 -11.14 -23.67
CA SER A 353 3.75 -10.80 -23.51
C SER A 353 3.35 -9.78 -24.58
N LEU A 354 2.22 -10.02 -25.25
CA LEU A 354 1.56 -9.05 -26.13
C LEU A 354 0.23 -8.66 -25.51
N ARG A 355 0.08 -7.41 -25.09
CA ARG A 355 -1.18 -6.92 -24.52
C ARG A 355 -1.90 -6.02 -25.51
N MET A 356 -3.09 -6.43 -25.93
CA MET A 356 -3.91 -5.72 -26.93
C MET A 356 -4.88 -4.74 -26.26
N TYR A 357 -4.43 -3.52 -25.96
CA TYR A 357 -5.29 -2.46 -25.44
C TYR A 357 -6.31 -2.03 -26.50
N GLY A 358 -7.57 -1.93 -26.11
CA GLY A 358 -8.70 -1.80 -27.04
C GLY A 358 -9.38 -3.12 -27.39
N TRP A 359 -8.83 -4.27 -26.96
CA TRP A 359 -9.42 -5.59 -27.13
C TRP A 359 -9.56 -6.34 -25.81
N ASN A 360 -8.48 -6.89 -25.26
CA ASN A 360 -8.52 -7.69 -24.03
C ASN A 360 -7.27 -7.57 -23.12
N ALA A 361 -6.46 -6.52 -23.25
CA ALA A 361 -5.22 -6.35 -22.46
C ALA A 361 -5.39 -6.38 -20.93
N VAL A 362 -6.59 -6.10 -20.40
CA VAL A 362 -6.85 -6.00 -18.95
C VAL A 362 -7.24 -7.35 -18.35
N SER A 363 -8.29 -8.00 -18.89
CA SER A 363 -8.77 -9.28 -18.36
C SER A 363 -8.02 -10.48 -18.94
N GLY A 364 -7.44 -10.35 -20.14
CA GLY A 364 -6.92 -11.47 -20.94
C GLY A 364 -8.02 -12.37 -21.51
N GLU A 365 -9.29 -12.14 -21.17
CA GLU A 365 -10.42 -12.94 -21.65
C GLU A 365 -10.71 -12.61 -23.10
N ARG A 366 -10.96 -13.63 -23.93
CA ARG A 366 -11.41 -13.40 -25.30
C ARG A 366 -12.79 -12.73 -25.28
N PRO A 367 -12.99 -11.63 -26.03
CA PRO A 367 -14.30 -11.02 -26.10
C PRO A 367 -15.38 -11.99 -26.59
N PRO A 368 -16.65 -11.79 -26.21
CA PRO A 368 -17.75 -12.65 -26.66
C PRO A 368 -17.82 -12.75 -28.19
N PRO A 369 -18.24 -13.90 -28.75
CA PRO A 369 -18.45 -14.04 -30.18
C PRO A 369 -19.38 -12.94 -30.73
N GLY A 370 -19.00 -12.34 -31.87
CA GLY A 370 -19.76 -11.25 -32.49
C GLY A 370 -19.42 -9.85 -31.97
N THR A 371 -18.44 -9.72 -31.06
CA THR A 371 -17.89 -8.41 -30.68
C THR A 371 -17.34 -7.71 -31.93
N PRO A 372 -17.75 -6.46 -32.23
CA PRO A 372 -17.24 -5.71 -33.38
C PRO A 372 -15.73 -5.47 -33.28
N ALA A 373 -15.06 -5.40 -34.44
CA ALA A 373 -13.67 -5.00 -34.52
C ALA A 373 -13.48 -3.60 -33.87
N PRO A 374 -12.41 -3.40 -33.07
CA PRO A 374 -12.09 -2.09 -32.54
C PRO A 374 -11.66 -1.15 -33.68
N ARG A 375 -11.69 0.16 -33.43
CA ARG A 375 -11.22 1.16 -34.42
C ARG A 375 -9.69 1.15 -34.58
N GLU A 376 -9.00 0.90 -33.48
CA GLU A 376 -7.55 0.77 -33.39
C GLU A 376 -7.22 0.00 -32.11
N ILE A 377 -6.02 -0.59 -32.05
CA ILE A 377 -5.49 -1.21 -30.84
C ILE A 377 -4.08 -0.72 -30.54
N GLY A 378 -3.76 -0.67 -29.25
CA GLY A 378 -2.39 -0.49 -28.76
C GLY A 378 -1.81 -1.83 -28.32
N VAL A 379 -0.79 -2.32 -29.01
CA VAL A 379 -0.04 -3.52 -28.65
C VAL A 379 1.12 -3.13 -27.75
N LEU A 380 1.03 -3.50 -26.47
CA LEU A 380 2.15 -3.42 -25.55
C LEU A 380 2.91 -4.75 -25.59
N PHE A 381 4.07 -4.73 -26.25
CA PHE A 381 5.04 -5.82 -26.18
C PHE A 381 5.86 -5.70 -24.91
N VAL A 382 6.08 -6.83 -24.22
CA VAL A 382 6.94 -6.92 -23.05
C VAL A 382 7.84 -8.15 -23.19
N ALA A 383 9.14 -7.94 -23.32
CA ALA A 383 10.15 -8.99 -23.19
C ALA A 383 10.63 -9.05 -21.73
N THR A 384 10.63 -10.24 -21.13
CA THR A 384 11.15 -10.48 -19.78
C THR A 384 12.28 -11.50 -19.83
N ALA A 385 13.42 -11.19 -19.19
CA ALA A 385 14.59 -12.06 -19.12
C ALA A 385 15.38 -11.88 -17.82
N ASP A 386 16.41 -12.69 -17.61
CA ASP A 386 17.22 -12.69 -16.38
C ASP A 386 18.19 -11.49 -16.26
N SER A 387 18.46 -10.77 -17.36
CA SER A 387 19.19 -9.50 -17.35
C SER A 387 18.53 -8.46 -18.23
N GLN A 388 18.79 -7.17 -17.94
CA GLN A 388 18.27 -6.07 -18.75
C GLN A 388 18.80 -6.15 -20.18
N GLU A 389 20.08 -6.47 -20.36
CA GLU A 389 20.70 -6.60 -21.67
C GLU A 389 20.01 -7.68 -22.51
N MET A 390 19.66 -8.81 -21.90
CA MET A 390 18.96 -9.90 -22.60
C MET A 390 17.52 -9.50 -22.96
N ALA A 391 16.79 -8.84 -22.06
CA ALA A 391 15.45 -8.33 -22.35
C ALA A 391 15.47 -7.33 -23.52
N SER A 392 16.45 -6.43 -23.56
CA SER A 392 16.64 -5.47 -24.66
C SER A 392 17.04 -6.16 -25.96
N GLN A 393 17.91 -7.19 -25.90
CA GLN A 393 18.28 -7.99 -27.07
C GLN A 393 17.07 -8.72 -27.68
N ILE A 394 16.22 -9.33 -26.85
CA ILE A 394 14.98 -9.96 -27.29
C ILE A 394 14.07 -8.93 -27.96
N ALA A 395 13.85 -7.77 -27.33
CA ALA A 395 13.02 -6.71 -27.90
C ALA A 395 13.52 -6.26 -29.28
N LYS A 396 14.83 -6.04 -29.42
CA LYS A 396 15.47 -5.65 -30.70
C LYS A 396 15.38 -6.76 -31.76
N ALA A 397 15.50 -8.02 -31.37
CA ALA A 397 15.35 -9.15 -32.29
C ALA A 397 13.92 -9.25 -32.84
N CYS A 398 12.93 -8.95 -32.01
CA CYS A 398 11.50 -8.95 -32.32
C CYS A 398 11.03 -7.70 -33.09
N ASN A 399 11.65 -6.55 -32.86
CA ASN A 399 11.24 -5.24 -33.40
C ASN A 399 10.87 -5.25 -34.91
N PRO A 400 11.63 -5.89 -35.82
CA PRO A 400 11.30 -5.93 -37.25
C PRO A 400 9.91 -6.50 -37.58
N TYR A 401 9.41 -7.43 -36.77
CA TYR A 401 8.08 -8.04 -36.99
C TYR A 401 6.96 -7.03 -36.76
N PHE A 402 7.16 -6.07 -35.86
CA PHE A 402 6.19 -5.01 -35.63
C PHE A 402 6.14 -3.98 -36.76
N PHE A 403 7.02 -4.02 -37.76
CA PHE A 403 6.80 -3.21 -38.95
C PHE A 403 5.84 -3.87 -39.92
N HIS A 404 5.92 -5.19 -40.12
CA HIS A 404 5.38 -5.83 -41.31
C HIS A 404 4.75 -7.21 -41.09
N PHE A 405 4.47 -7.62 -39.85
CA PHE A 405 3.93 -8.97 -39.62
C PHE A 405 2.58 -9.16 -40.32
N PRO A 406 2.49 -10.02 -41.35
CA PRO A 406 1.30 -10.11 -42.18
C PRO A 406 0.26 -11.06 -41.58
N ILE A 407 -1.03 -10.69 -41.70
CA ILE A 407 -2.13 -11.61 -41.38
C ILE A 407 -2.58 -12.43 -42.60
N ALA A 408 -2.44 -11.84 -43.80
CA ALA A 408 -2.63 -12.44 -45.12
C ALA A 408 -1.29 -12.39 -45.89
N LEU A 409 -0.82 -13.53 -46.39
CA LEU A 409 0.50 -13.64 -47.03
C LEU A 409 0.51 -13.25 -48.52
N ASP A 410 -0.68 -13.17 -49.11
CA ASP A 410 -0.95 -12.84 -50.49
C ASP A 410 -1.28 -11.36 -50.73
N GLU A 411 -1.26 -10.55 -49.68
CA GLU A 411 -1.53 -9.11 -49.71
C GLU A 411 -0.27 -8.27 -49.45
N GLU A 412 -0.38 -6.94 -49.60
CA GLU A 412 0.70 -6.01 -49.26
C GLU A 412 1.04 -6.09 -47.77
N LEU A 413 2.33 -6.02 -47.42
CA LEU A 413 2.74 -6.08 -46.03
C LEU A 413 2.19 -4.87 -45.27
N PRO A 414 1.61 -5.10 -44.08
CA PRO A 414 1.09 -4.01 -43.27
C PRO A 414 2.22 -3.10 -42.80
N SER A 415 1.86 -1.91 -42.32
CA SER A 415 2.76 -1.02 -41.58
C SER A 415 2.11 -0.64 -40.26
N TYR A 416 2.72 -1.05 -39.14
CA TYR A 416 2.26 -0.66 -37.80
C TYR A 416 3.05 0.52 -37.26
N GLY A 417 2.40 1.36 -36.46
CA GLY A 417 2.96 2.61 -35.97
C GLY A 417 3.60 2.46 -34.59
N PHE A 418 4.88 2.71 -34.45
CA PHE A 418 5.51 2.84 -33.13
C PHE A 418 5.15 4.18 -32.49
N ALA A 419 4.94 4.19 -31.17
CA ALA A 419 4.60 5.41 -30.43
C ALA A 419 5.75 6.44 -30.36
N PHE A 420 7.00 5.99 -30.43
CA PHE A 420 8.21 6.82 -30.34
C PHE A 420 9.42 6.10 -30.96
N THR A 421 10.52 6.84 -31.15
CA THR A 421 11.82 6.31 -31.61
C THR A 421 12.95 6.82 -30.72
N PRO A 422 13.86 5.97 -30.20
CA PRO A 422 13.87 4.50 -30.30
C PRO A 422 12.60 3.85 -29.75
N ALA A 423 12.18 2.73 -30.35
CA ALA A 423 10.90 2.09 -30.06
C ALA A 423 10.91 1.25 -28.77
N ASP A 424 12.07 0.70 -28.42
CA ASP A 424 12.30 -0.08 -27.21
C ASP A 424 12.63 0.81 -26.01
N ILE A 425 11.94 0.56 -24.90
CA ILE A 425 12.20 1.20 -23.60
C ILE A 425 12.57 0.13 -22.61
N ASP A 426 13.77 0.25 -22.03
CA ASP A 426 14.16 -0.54 -20.88
C ASP A 426 13.30 -0.12 -19.68
N ARG A 427 12.38 -1.01 -19.30
CA ARG A 427 11.52 -0.82 -18.12
C ARG A 427 12.34 -1.00 -16.84
N GLY A 428 13.39 -1.81 -16.90
CA GLY A 428 14.19 -2.16 -15.72
C GLY A 428 13.70 -3.43 -15.04
N PRO A 429 14.11 -3.64 -13.78
CA PRO A 429 13.73 -4.80 -12.98
C PRO A 429 12.21 -4.89 -12.75
N VAL A 430 11.74 -6.14 -12.62
CA VAL A 430 10.39 -6.51 -12.20
C VAL A 430 10.45 -6.89 -10.73
N TYR A 431 9.59 -6.27 -9.95
CA TYR A 431 9.48 -6.49 -8.52
C TYR A 431 8.26 -7.33 -8.19
N GLU A 432 8.42 -8.26 -7.26
CA GLU A 432 7.35 -9.14 -6.77
C GLU A 432 7.38 -9.25 -5.25
N PHE A 433 6.20 -9.51 -4.67
CA PHE A 433 6.11 -9.90 -3.27
C PHE A 433 6.46 -11.37 -3.13
N LEU A 434 7.39 -11.67 -2.23
CA LEU A 434 7.96 -13.00 -2.02
C LEU A 434 7.43 -13.67 -0.75
N LEU A 435 6.93 -12.88 0.20
CA LEU A 435 6.43 -13.37 1.47
C LEU A 435 4.95 -13.00 1.64
N ASN A 436 4.15 -14.01 1.97
CA ASN A 436 2.83 -13.90 2.56
C ASN A 436 2.74 -14.94 3.67
N HIS A 437 3.38 -14.65 4.79
CA HIS A 437 3.53 -15.54 5.94
C HIS A 437 3.24 -14.76 7.21
N VAL A 438 3.08 -15.45 8.33
CA VAL A 438 3.10 -14.86 9.66
C VAL A 438 4.21 -15.47 10.49
N VAL A 439 4.73 -14.71 11.45
CA VAL A 439 5.65 -15.21 12.47
C VAL A 439 5.01 -15.08 13.84
N GLU A 440 5.07 -16.15 14.63
CA GLU A 440 4.64 -16.19 16.02
C GLU A 440 5.68 -15.53 16.93
N LEU A 441 5.21 -14.64 17.80
CA LEU A 441 6.03 -13.90 18.75
C LEU A 441 5.50 -14.10 20.17
N GLU A 442 6.41 -14.25 21.12
CA GLU A 442 6.08 -14.27 22.56
C GLU A 442 5.99 -12.85 23.13
N ASP A 443 6.79 -11.92 22.57
CA ASP A 443 6.80 -10.50 22.93
C ASP A 443 6.33 -9.66 21.72
N PRO A 444 5.22 -8.90 21.82
CA PRO A 444 4.75 -7.99 20.78
C PRO A 444 5.78 -6.96 20.30
N MET A 445 6.80 -6.68 21.13
CA MET A 445 7.85 -5.71 20.84
C MET A 445 9.07 -6.32 20.14
N ALA A 446 9.15 -7.65 20.02
CA ALA A 446 10.38 -8.37 19.64
C ALA A 446 10.97 -7.96 18.29
N LEU A 447 10.12 -7.55 17.34
CA LEU A 447 10.52 -7.15 15.99
C LEU A 447 10.48 -5.63 15.77
N ALA A 448 10.23 -4.84 16.82
CA ALA A 448 10.20 -3.39 16.75
C ALA A 448 11.45 -2.79 17.42
N ARG A 449 12.21 -2.01 16.65
CA ARG A 449 13.38 -1.27 17.15
C ARG A 449 13.03 0.21 17.24
N THR A 450 13.08 0.79 18.44
CA THR A 450 12.78 2.22 18.62
C THR A 450 14.06 3.05 18.75
N LYS A 451 14.19 4.12 17.97
CA LYS A 451 15.19 5.18 18.15
C LYS A 451 14.50 6.51 18.46
N TRP A 452 15.19 7.39 19.18
CA TRP A 452 14.67 8.68 19.58
C TRP A 452 15.48 9.83 18.99
N ILE A 453 14.77 10.87 18.57
CA ILE A 453 15.35 12.18 18.26
C ILE A 453 14.67 13.18 19.19
N ASP A 454 15.45 13.77 20.08
CA ASP A 454 14.94 14.80 20.98
C ASP A 454 15.41 16.17 20.51
N LEU A 455 14.50 16.96 19.94
CA LEU A 455 14.80 18.34 19.53
C LEU A 455 14.57 19.35 20.66
N SER A 456 13.96 18.92 21.77
CA SER A 456 13.71 19.73 22.96
C SER A 456 14.97 19.97 23.78
N GLU A 457 15.88 18.99 23.79
CA GLU A 457 17.21 19.09 24.38
C GLU A 457 18.19 19.68 23.36
N GLY A 458 18.54 20.96 23.50
CA GLY A 458 19.36 21.70 22.54
C GLY A 458 20.83 21.26 22.43
N GLY A 459 21.09 20.05 21.93
CA GLY A 459 22.41 19.58 21.51
C GLY A 459 22.64 19.87 20.02
N LYS A 460 23.76 20.50 19.68
CA LYS A 460 24.21 20.65 18.29
C LYS A 460 24.32 19.26 17.64
N ALA A 461 23.63 19.09 16.51
CA ALA A 461 23.89 18.00 15.57
C ALA A 461 25.32 18.07 15.04
#